data_AF-A0A7C5HYJ0-F1
#
_entry.id   AF-A0A7C5HYJ0-F1
#
_cell.length_a   1.000
_cell.length_b   1.000
_cell.length_c   1.000
_cell.angle_alpha   90.00
_cell.angle_beta   90.00
_cell.angle_gamma   90.00
#
_symmetry.space_group_name_H-M   'P 1'
#
loop_
_entity.id
_entity.type
_entity.pdbx_description
1 polymer ?
#
loop_
_entity_poly.entity_id
_entity_poly.type
_entity_poly.pdbx_seq_one_letter_code
_entity_poly.pdbx_strand_id
1 'polypeptide(L)' 'MIKKGIVFTLFALIAVISFATVGYDLEKVIIVPIPQEFEVSIWLDKDPGSLYKNGEEVKVFFKTNA' A
#
# COMPACT_ATOMS: atom_id res chain seq x y z
N MET A 1 56.67 -6.28 19.23
CA MET A 1 55.51 -6.93 18.57
C MET A 1 54.27 -7.03 19.45
N ILE A 2 54.37 -7.38 20.75
CA ILE A 2 53.23 -7.63 21.65
C ILE A 2 52.27 -6.43 21.79
N LYS A 3 52.79 -5.19 21.92
CA LYS A 3 51.95 -3.98 22.03
C LYS A 3 51.09 -3.70 20.78
N LYS A 4 51.58 -4.04 19.58
CA LYS A 4 50.82 -3.88 18.32
C LYS A 4 49.74 -4.95 18.17
N GLY A 5 50.01 -6.16 18.65
CA GLY A 5 49.03 -7.26 18.67
C GLY A 5 47.83 -6.95 19.57
N ILE A 6 48.07 -6.43 20.77
CA ILE A 6 47.00 -6.06 21.71
C ILE A 6 46.10 -4.96 21.14
N VAL A 7 46.69 -3.94 20.50
CA VAL A 7 45.93 -2.86 19.86
C VAL A 7 45.08 -3.39 18.70
N PHE A 8 45.62 -4.32 17.90
CA PHE A 8 44.88 -4.96 16.82
C PHE A 8 43.71 -5.80 17.33
N THR A 9 43.93 -6.59 18.38
CA THR A 9 42.87 -7.40 19.02
C THR A 9 41.77 -6.50 19.59
N LEU A 10 42.13 -5.39 20.23
CA LEU A 10 41.16 -4.44 20.76
C LEU A 10 40.34 -3.78 19.65
N PHE A 11 41.00 -3.40 18.55
CA PHE A 11 40.33 -2.81 17.39
C PHE A 11 39.36 -3.80 16.72
N ALA A 12 39.77 -5.06 16.57
CA ALA A 12 38.91 -6.11 16.03
C ALA A 12 37.68 -6.36 16.92
N LEU A 13 37.85 -6.34 18.24
CA LEU A 13 36.75 -6.52 19.19
C LEU A 13 35.72 -5.38 19.07
N ILE A 14 36.19 -4.14 18.97
CA ILE A 14 35.32 -2.96 18.82
C ILE A 14 34.55 -3.02 17.51
N ALA A 15 35.18 -3.45 16.41
CA ALA A 15 34.52 -3.62 15.12
C ALA A 15 33.37 -4.63 15.20
N VAL A 16 33.59 -5.80 15.80
CA VAL A 16 32.56 -6.85 15.94
C VAL A 16 31.37 -6.36 16.76
N ILE A 17 31.62 -5.67 17.88
CA ILE A 17 30.54 -5.12 18.73
C ILE A 17 29.72 -4.09 17.97
N SER A 18 30.38 -3.22 17.19
CA SER A 18 29.71 -2.19 16.39
C SER A 18 28.74 -2.79 15.38
N PHE A 19 29.12 -3.86 14.69
CA PHE A 19 28.23 -4.55 13.74
C PHE A 19 27.11 -5.34 14.42
N ALA A 20 27.35 -5.89 15.62
CA ALA A 20 26.32 -6.60 16.37
C ALA A 20 25.24 -5.68 16.95
N THR A 21 25.56 -4.42 17.24
CA THR A 21 24.60 -3.44 17.79
C THR A 21 23.76 -2.74 16.72
N VAL A 22 24.18 -2.77 15.45
CA VAL A 22 23.37 -2.23 14.36
C VAL A 22 22.40 -3.32 13.91
N GLY A 23 21.38 -3.54 14.72
CA GLY A 23 20.17 -4.24 14.31
C GLY A 23 19.53 -3.40 13.22
N TYR A 24 19.80 -3.74 11.96
CA TYR A 24 19.02 -3.21 10.84
C TYR A 24 17.60 -3.75 11.02
N ASP A 25 16.73 -2.94 11.63
CA ASP A 25 15.29 -3.11 11.47
C ASP A 25 15.00 -2.82 10.00
N LEU A 26 15.06 -3.88 9.19
CA LEU A 26 14.48 -3.90 7.86
C LEU A 26 12.98 -3.78 8.07
N GLU A 27 12.51 -2.54 8.24
CA GLU A 27 11.12 -2.18 8.35
C GLU A 27 10.45 -2.68 7.07
N LYS A 28 9.81 -3.85 7.14
CA LYS A 28 9.09 -4.43 6.03
C LYS A 28 7.91 -3.52 5.75
N VAL A 29 8.06 -2.60 4.81
CA VAL A 29 6.96 -1.81 4.28
C VAL A 29 6.05 -2.78 3.52
N ILE A 30 5.03 -3.29 4.22
CA ILE A 30 3.97 -4.09 3.60
C ILE A 30 3.08 -3.10 2.85
N ILE A 31 3.32 -2.93 1.55
CA ILE A 31 2.42 -2.19 0.67
C ILE A 31 1.22 -3.11 0.43
N VAL A 32 0.15 -2.93 1.20
CA VAL A 32 -1.14 -3.56 0.90
C VAL A 32 -1.80 -2.73 -0.20
N PRO A 33 -1.96 -3.24 -1.43
CA PRO A 33 -2.70 -2.52 -2.44
C PRO A 33 -4.15 -2.37 -1.96
N ILE A 34 -4.62 -1.14 -1.91
CA ILE A 34 -6.05 -0.89 -1.69
C ILE A 34 -6.76 -1.45 -2.92
N PRO A 35 -7.65 -2.43 -2.78
CA PRO A 35 -8.42 -2.91 -3.93
C PRO A 35 -9.18 -1.72 -4.50
N GLN A 36 -8.98 -1.43 -5.78
CA GLN A 36 -9.85 -0.49 -6.48
C GLN A 36 -11.21 -1.18 -6.58
N GLU A 37 -12.17 -0.71 -5.80
CA GLU A 37 -13.54 -1.20 -5.89
C GLU A 37 -14.08 -0.85 -7.27
N PHE A 38 -14.61 -1.85 -7.99
CA PHE A 38 -15.27 -1.62 -9.25
C PHE A 38 -16.66 -1.04 -8.97
N GLU A 39 -16.82 0.25 -9.24
CA GLU A 39 -18.08 0.96 -9.01
C GLU A 39 -18.90 1.02 -10.29
N VAL A 40 -20.19 0.69 -10.16
CA VAL A 40 -21.17 0.82 -11.24
C VAL A 40 -22.29 1.75 -10.76
N SER A 41 -22.43 2.88 -11.42
CA SER A 41 -23.56 3.80 -11.25
C SER A 41 -24.63 3.50 -12.28
N ILE A 42 -25.88 3.29 -11.85
CA ILE A 42 -27.04 3.05 -12.72
C ILE A 42 -28.09 4.10 -12.43
N TRP A 43 -28.66 4.71 -13.47
CA TRP A 43 -29.76 5.67 -13.33
C TRP A 43 -30.71 5.60 -14.53
N LEU A 44 -31.89 6.16 -14.36
CA LEU A 44 -32.91 6.25 -15.40
C LEU A 44 -32.92 7.65 -16.02
N ASP A 45 -33.62 7.82 -17.13
CA ASP A 45 -33.83 9.12 -17.79
C ASP A 45 -34.69 10.12 -17.00
N LYS A 46 -35.30 9.70 -15.89
CA LYS A 46 -36.09 10.57 -15.01
C LYS A 46 -35.55 10.59 -13.58
N ASP A 47 -35.84 11.69 -12.90
CA ASP A 47 -35.47 11.87 -11.50
C ASP A 47 -36.12 10.81 -10.59
N PRO A 48 -35.45 10.44 -9.47
CA PRO A 48 -35.99 9.51 -8.50
C PRO A 48 -37.40 9.90 -8.03
N GLY A 49 -38.32 8.93 -8.01
CA GLY A 49 -39.72 9.16 -7.63
C GLY A 49 -40.62 9.64 -8.78
N SER A 50 -40.07 9.88 -9.97
CA SER A 50 -40.86 10.14 -11.17
C SER A 50 -41.59 8.88 -11.65
N LEU A 51 -42.72 9.09 -12.33
CA LEU A 51 -43.51 8.03 -12.95
C LEU A 51 -43.36 8.04 -14.47
N TYR A 52 -43.44 6.85 -15.06
CA TYR A 52 -43.57 6.68 -16.51
C TYR A 52 -45.04 6.43 -16.86
N LYS A 53 -45.47 6.99 -17.99
CA LYS A 53 -46.79 6.73 -18.55
C LYS A 53 -46.75 5.41 -19.33
N ASN A 54 -47.93 4.83 -19.52
CA ASN A 54 -48.05 3.61 -20.32
C ASN A 54 -47.62 3.89 -21.78
N GLY A 55 -46.76 3.02 -22.32
CA GLY A 55 -46.18 3.17 -23.67
C GLY A 55 -45.02 4.17 -23.77
N GLU A 56 -44.60 4.79 -22.67
CA GLU A 56 -43.44 5.67 -22.64
C GLU A 56 -42.14 4.85 -22.69
N GLU A 57 -41.17 5.30 -23.48
CA GLU A 57 -39.83 4.70 -23.52
C GLU A 57 -39.10 4.97 -22.20
N VAL A 58 -38.43 3.96 -21.65
CA VAL A 58 -37.59 4.08 -20.45
C VAL A 58 -36.15 3.88 -20.87
N LYS A 59 -35.27 4.84 -20.55
CA LYS A 59 -33.82 4.69 -20.82
C LYS A 59 -33.09 4.40 -19.52
N VAL A 60 -32.27 3.36 -19.57
CA VAL A 60 -31.40 2.95 -18.46
C VAL A 60 -29.97 3.28 -18.85
N PHE A 61 -29.30 4.06 -18.01
CA PHE A 61 -27.91 4.43 -18.18
C PHE A 61 -27.07 3.71 -17.13
N PHE A 62 -25.84 3.36 -17.50
CA PHE A 62 -24.85 2.84 -16.57
C PHE A 62 -23.49 3.47 -16.86
N LYS A 63 -22.70 3.66 -15.81
CA LYS A 63 -21.31 4.11 -15.88
C LYS A 63 -20.46 3.32 -14.90
N THR A 64 -19.31 2.88 -15.39
CA THR A 64 -18.26 2.24 -14.60
C THR A 64 -17.16 3.25 -14.28
N ASN A 65 -16.40 3.00 -13.22
CA ASN A 65 -15.24 3.82 -12.85
C ASN A 65 -13.93 3.45 -13.58
N ALA A 66 -13.98 2.50 -14.53
CA ALA A 66 -12.88 2.07 -15.39
C ALA A 66 -12.63 3.04 -16.57
#